data_AF-K7FCL7-F1
#
_entry.id   AF-K7FCL7-F1
#
_cell.length_a   1.000
_cell.length_b   1.000
_cell.length_c   1.000
_cell.angle_alpha   90.00
_cell.angle_beta   90.00
_cell.angle_gamma   90.00
#
_symmetry.space_group_name_H-M   'P 1'
#
loop_
_entity.id
_entity.type
_entity.pdbx_description
1 polymer ?
#
loop_
_entity_poly.entity_id
_entity_poly.type
_entity_poly.pdbx_seq_one_letter_code
_entity_poly.pdbx_strand_id
1 'polypeptide(L)'
;GSFDLKVEGLSITIGLRLGSDPAGRPAVTLSECGAHIARVRVRISGRFGWLYNLFHKKIESSFKKTMEKKVCEVAASSAQSKLQPFLQTLPVTAKIDKVAGIDYSLVVPPAASAQSLDVSLKGEFFSLAHRTAAPFAPPVLAFPVDPARMVYFGASSYLFNTAGFVYHTAGALRFEITEAMIPKQFQFHLNTSTFSAFIPQLEKKYPDRPMKLTIQTASAPFLTMAPGNVSLTPVLDIQAFVVLPNSSLVSIFLLGVVS
;
A
#
# COMPACT_ATOMS: atom_id res chain seq x y z
N GLY A 1 -11.90 58.89 1.30
CA GLY A 1 -11.27 58.45 2.56
C GLY A 1 -11.01 56.96 2.50
N SER A 2 -10.09 56.46 3.29
CA SER A 2 -9.75 55.03 3.44
C SER A 2 -9.87 54.63 4.91
N PHE A 3 -9.96 53.33 5.18
CA PHE A 3 -9.87 52.83 6.55
C PHE A 3 -9.11 51.50 6.57
N ASP A 4 -8.43 51.25 7.68
CA ASP A 4 -7.78 49.99 7.99
C ASP A 4 -8.54 49.29 9.11
N LEU A 5 -8.84 48.01 8.93
CA LEU A 5 -9.51 47.18 9.91
C LEU A 5 -8.58 46.05 10.34
N LYS A 6 -8.35 45.93 11.65
CA LYS A 6 -7.53 44.89 12.26
C LYS A 6 -8.40 43.98 13.13
N VAL A 7 -8.42 42.70 12.80
CA VAL A 7 -9.06 41.65 13.59
C VAL A 7 -8.03 41.05 14.54
N GLU A 8 -8.33 40.98 15.83
CA GLU A 8 -7.43 40.47 16.87
C GLU A 8 -8.10 39.37 17.69
N GLY A 9 -7.36 38.31 18.01
CA GLY A 9 -7.85 37.18 18.80
C GLY A 9 -8.90 36.36 18.08
N LEU A 10 -8.63 35.99 16.81
CA LEU A 10 -9.44 35.03 16.07
C LEU A 10 -9.07 33.61 16.53
N SER A 11 -10.02 32.88 17.10
CA SER A 11 -9.89 31.45 17.41
C SER A 11 -10.82 30.64 16.51
N ILE A 12 -10.31 29.55 15.95
CA ILE A 12 -11.07 28.66 15.05
C ILE A 12 -10.97 27.24 15.60
N THR A 13 -12.11 26.58 15.75
CA THR A 13 -12.23 25.17 16.13
C THR A 13 -12.91 24.42 15.00
N ILE A 14 -12.32 23.32 14.55
CA ILE A 14 -12.82 22.51 13.44
C ILE A 14 -12.86 21.06 13.89
N GLY A 15 -14.05 20.46 13.85
CA GLY A 15 -14.24 19.02 14.02
C GLY A 15 -14.30 18.34 12.66
N LEU A 16 -13.44 17.33 12.46
CA LEU A 16 -13.45 16.49 11.27
C LEU A 16 -13.92 15.08 11.65
N ARG A 17 -14.88 14.56 10.90
CA ARG A 17 -15.31 13.17 10.98
C ARG A 17 -14.68 12.40 9.84
N LEU A 18 -13.86 11.41 10.19
CA LEU A 18 -13.25 10.49 9.23
C LEU A 18 -14.19 9.31 8.99
N GLY A 19 -14.20 8.84 7.75
CA GLY A 19 -15.08 7.77 7.28
C GLY A 19 -14.45 6.98 6.15
N SER A 20 -15.20 6.02 5.63
CA SER A 20 -14.87 5.30 4.40
C SER A 20 -16.08 5.34 3.45
N ASP A 21 -15.83 5.53 2.17
CA ASP A 21 -16.88 5.43 1.15
C ASP A 21 -17.13 3.94 0.77
N PRO A 22 -18.20 3.64 0.00
CA PRO A 22 -18.49 2.27 -0.44
C PRO A 22 -17.42 1.63 -1.33
N ALA A 23 -16.51 2.43 -1.90
CA ALA A 23 -15.37 1.95 -2.69
C ALA A 23 -14.13 1.70 -1.83
N GLY A 24 -14.22 1.85 -0.51
CA GLY A 24 -13.10 1.66 0.42
C GLY A 24 -12.10 2.81 0.41
N ARG A 25 -12.47 4.01 -0.05
CA ARG A 25 -11.63 5.22 0.03
C ARG A 25 -11.86 5.96 1.34
N PRO A 26 -10.85 6.66 1.88
CA PRO A 26 -11.08 7.55 3.00
C PRO A 26 -12.01 8.70 2.61
N ALA A 27 -12.88 9.05 3.53
CA ALA A 27 -13.77 10.19 3.44
C ALA A 27 -13.61 11.07 4.68
N VAL A 28 -13.84 12.36 4.51
CA VAL A 28 -13.85 13.36 5.57
C VAL A 28 -15.06 14.25 5.41
N THR A 29 -15.72 14.53 6.53
CA THR A 29 -16.77 15.54 6.60
C THR A 29 -16.51 16.48 7.76
N LEU A 30 -16.97 17.72 7.62
CA LEU A 30 -16.94 18.68 8.71
C LEU A 30 -18.07 18.33 9.68
N SER A 31 -17.74 17.97 10.91
CA SER A 31 -18.73 17.70 11.97
C SER A 31 -19.05 18.94 12.79
N GLU A 32 -18.08 19.82 13.00
CA GLU A 32 -18.21 21.02 13.82
C GLU A 32 -17.34 22.14 13.26
N CYS A 33 -17.83 23.38 13.35
CA CYS A 33 -16.99 24.57 13.18
C CYS A 33 -17.43 25.68 14.13
N GLY A 34 -16.47 26.22 14.87
CA GLY A 34 -16.62 27.42 15.68
C GLY A 34 -15.55 28.43 15.32
N ALA A 35 -15.93 29.68 15.12
CA ALA A 35 -15.01 30.79 14.96
C ALA A 35 -15.41 31.91 15.91
N HIS A 36 -14.42 32.54 16.56
CA HIS A 36 -14.67 33.64 17.48
C HIS A 36 -13.64 34.74 17.32
N ILE A 37 -14.09 36.00 17.27
CA ILE A 37 -13.27 37.19 17.18
C ILE A 37 -13.38 37.99 18.48
N ALA A 38 -12.28 38.06 19.22
CA ALA A 38 -12.24 38.86 20.44
C ALA A 38 -12.44 40.37 20.15
N ARG A 39 -11.63 40.95 19.26
CA ARG A 39 -11.62 42.41 19.03
C ARG A 39 -11.46 42.79 17.56
N VAL A 40 -12.10 43.90 17.19
CA VAL A 40 -11.93 44.55 15.88
C VAL A 40 -11.53 46.00 16.10
N ARG A 41 -10.41 46.43 15.52
CA ARG A 41 -9.94 47.83 15.58
C ARG A 41 -10.06 48.45 14.20
N VAL A 42 -10.65 49.63 14.13
CA VAL A 42 -10.74 50.42 12.89
C VAL A 42 -9.91 51.69 13.03
N ARG A 43 -9.13 52.00 11.99
CA ARG A 43 -8.43 53.28 11.78
C ARG A 43 -8.98 53.92 10.53
N ILE A 44 -9.53 55.13 10.62
CA ILE A 44 -10.14 55.84 9.49
C ILE A 44 -9.24 57.01 9.13
N SER A 45 -8.86 57.15 7.87
CA SER A 45 -8.04 58.27 7.41
C SER A 45 -8.86 59.56 7.34
N GLY A 46 -8.29 60.66 7.85
CA GLY A 46 -8.93 61.98 7.93
C GLY A 46 -9.50 62.32 9.32
N ARG A 47 -10.25 63.43 9.41
CA ARG A 47 -10.79 63.98 10.67
C ARG A 47 -12.23 63.55 10.94
N PHE A 48 -12.53 62.26 10.82
CA PHE A 48 -13.89 61.73 10.96
C PHE A 48 -14.07 60.85 12.21
N GLY A 49 -13.72 61.39 13.39
CA GLY A 49 -13.83 60.64 14.66
C GLY A 49 -15.23 60.12 14.99
N TRP A 50 -16.29 60.74 14.46
CA TRP A 50 -17.67 60.27 14.62
C TRP A 50 -17.91 58.91 13.95
N LEU A 51 -17.21 58.60 12.84
CA LEU A 51 -17.34 57.32 12.13
C LEU A 51 -16.78 56.14 12.94
N TYR A 52 -15.75 56.38 13.78
CA TYR A 52 -15.23 55.37 14.70
C TYR A 52 -16.31 54.93 15.70
N ASN A 53 -17.00 55.89 16.31
CA ASN A 53 -18.09 55.61 17.24
C ASN A 53 -19.29 54.94 16.55
N LEU A 54 -19.60 55.33 15.31
CA LEU A 54 -20.65 54.68 14.51
C LEU A 54 -20.31 53.21 14.26
N PHE A 55 -19.07 52.91 13.87
CA PHE A 55 -18.61 51.55 13.59
C PHE A 55 -18.77 50.65 14.81
N HIS A 56 -18.25 51.07 15.97
CA HIS A 56 -18.35 50.30 17.20
C HIS A 56 -19.81 50.09 17.66
N LYS A 57 -20.67 51.10 17.50
CA LYS A 57 -22.08 51.00 17.96
C LYS A 57 -22.99 50.21 17.02
N LYS A 58 -22.74 50.24 15.70
CA LYS A 58 -23.70 49.74 14.71
C LYS A 58 -23.16 48.63 13.80
N ILE A 59 -21.85 48.54 13.61
CA ILE A 59 -21.25 47.69 12.57
C ILE A 59 -20.45 46.53 13.17
N GLU A 60 -19.69 46.75 14.25
CA GLU A 60 -18.72 45.78 14.77
C GLU A 60 -19.33 44.40 15.04
N SER A 61 -20.47 44.31 15.73
CA SER A 61 -21.09 43.03 16.04
C SER A 61 -21.56 42.28 14.78
N SER A 62 -22.14 43.00 13.82
CA SER A 62 -22.57 42.43 12.53
C SER A 62 -21.36 41.95 11.72
N PHE A 63 -20.29 42.75 11.71
CA PHE A 63 -19.04 42.40 11.07
C PHE A 63 -18.42 41.13 11.68
N LYS A 64 -18.31 41.05 13.02
CA LYS A 64 -17.79 39.85 13.71
C LYS A 64 -18.58 38.61 13.33
N LYS A 65 -19.90 38.63 13.49
CA LYS A 65 -20.79 37.49 13.15
C LYS A 65 -20.64 37.06 11.68
N THR A 66 -20.57 38.03 10.78
CA THR A 66 -20.43 37.76 9.34
C THR A 66 -19.07 37.14 9.04
N MET A 67 -17.99 37.67 9.63
CA MET A 67 -16.63 37.17 9.45
C MET A 67 -16.46 35.77 10.03
N GLU A 68 -16.95 35.53 11.25
CA GLU A 68 -16.95 34.22 11.91
C GLU A 68 -17.70 33.18 11.06
N LYS A 69 -18.88 33.54 10.54
CA LYS A 69 -19.64 32.70 9.60
C LYS A 69 -18.83 32.40 8.33
N LYS A 70 -18.22 33.42 7.72
CA LYS A 70 -17.42 33.27 6.50
C LYS A 70 -16.19 32.38 6.71
N VAL A 71 -15.55 32.44 7.87
CA VAL A 71 -14.45 31.54 8.24
C VAL A 71 -14.92 30.08 8.22
N CYS A 72 -16.07 29.78 8.83
CA CYS A 72 -16.61 28.42 8.80
C CYS A 72 -17.08 27.97 7.41
N GLU A 73 -17.65 28.88 6.59
CA GLU A 73 -17.99 28.57 5.19
C GLU A 73 -16.73 28.19 4.38
N VAL A 74 -15.61 28.90 4.58
CA VAL A 74 -14.33 28.59 3.93
C VAL A 74 -13.76 27.27 4.43
N ALA A 75 -13.85 26.98 5.73
CA ALA A 75 -13.40 25.71 6.29
C ALA A 75 -14.19 24.52 5.71
N ALA A 76 -15.52 24.61 5.68
CA ALA A 76 -16.40 23.61 5.07
C ALA A 76 -16.10 23.41 3.58
N SER A 77 -15.98 24.52 2.84
CA SER A 77 -15.63 24.47 1.42
C SER A 77 -14.26 23.84 1.18
N SER A 78 -13.26 24.13 2.01
CA SER A 78 -11.91 23.57 1.89
C SER A 78 -11.87 22.07 2.23
N ALA A 79 -12.62 21.64 3.25
CA ALA A 79 -12.76 20.22 3.57
C ALA A 79 -13.31 19.44 2.37
N GLN A 80 -14.36 19.96 1.72
CA GLN A 80 -15.00 19.28 0.60
C GLN A 80 -14.22 19.39 -0.73
N SER A 81 -13.65 20.55 -1.03
CA SER A 81 -13.05 20.83 -2.35
C SER A 81 -11.56 20.53 -2.44
N LYS A 82 -10.87 20.41 -1.29
CA LYS A 82 -9.42 20.17 -1.24
C LYS A 82 -9.07 18.92 -0.46
N LEU A 83 -9.50 18.84 0.81
CA LEU A 83 -9.10 17.72 1.68
C LEU A 83 -9.70 16.39 1.23
N GLN A 84 -11.01 16.35 0.95
CA GLN A 84 -11.69 15.16 0.47
C GLN A 84 -11.07 14.61 -0.84
N PRO A 85 -10.87 15.41 -1.91
CA PRO A 85 -10.16 14.95 -3.10
C PRO A 85 -8.74 14.47 -2.85
N PHE A 86 -8.00 15.14 -1.96
CA PHE A 86 -6.65 14.72 -1.57
C PHE A 86 -6.66 13.34 -0.90
N LEU A 87 -7.57 13.09 0.05
CA LEU A 87 -7.70 11.77 0.67
C LEU A 87 -8.09 10.69 -0.36
N GLN A 88 -8.89 11.06 -1.36
CA GLN A 88 -9.29 10.16 -2.45
C GLN A 88 -8.19 9.84 -3.46
N THR A 89 -7.02 10.49 -3.38
CA THR A 89 -5.84 10.09 -4.19
C THR A 89 -5.14 8.86 -3.65
N LEU A 90 -5.43 8.45 -2.41
CA LEU A 90 -4.91 7.20 -1.88
C LEU A 90 -5.46 6.04 -2.72
N PRO A 91 -4.57 5.17 -3.24
CA PRO A 91 -4.99 4.10 -4.14
C PRO A 91 -5.82 3.08 -3.36
N VAL A 92 -7.03 2.81 -3.84
CA VAL A 92 -7.82 1.64 -3.38
C VAL A 92 -7.20 0.36 -3.93
N THR A 93 -6.76 0.41 -5.18
CA THR A 93 -6.02 -0.68 -5.80
C THR A 93 -4.79 -0.13 -6.49
N ALA A 94 -3.70 -0.89 -6.44
CA ALA A 94 -2.45 -0.57 -7.11
C ALA A 94 -2.01 -1.75 -7.96
N LYS A 95 -1.83 -1.53 -9.26
CA LYS A 95 -1.27 -2.54 -10.16
C LYS A 95 0.23 -2.69 -9.87
N ILE A 96 0.70 -3.93 -9.70
CA ILE A 96 2.12 -4.21 -9.48
C ILE A 96 2.80 -4.58 -10.80
N ASP A 97 2.22 -5.53 -11.53
CA ASP A 97 2.73 -5.99 -12.81
C ASP A 97 1.61 -6.50 -13.73
N LYS A 98 1.92 -7.41 -14.67
CA LYS A 98 0.94 -7.99 -15.59
C LYS A 98 0.08 -9.10 -14.95
N VAL A 99 0.49 -9.62 -13.80
CA VAL A 99 -0.13 -10.74 -13.09
C VAL A 99 -0.98 -10.22 -11.93
N ALA A 100 -0.43 -9.33 -11.11
CA ALA A 100 -1.00 -8.99 -9.82
C ALA A 100 -1.24 -7.48 -9.61
N GLY A 101 -2.25 -7.19 -8.79
CA GLY A 101 -2.44 -5.91 -8.12
C GLY A 101 -2.60 -6.11 -6.62
N ILE A 102 -2.55 -5.02 -5.86
CA ILE A 102 -2.81 -5.00 -4.41
C ILE A 102 -4.06 -4.19 -4.13
N ASP A 103 -4.93 -4.71 -3.28
CA ASP A 103 -6.09 -4.02 -2.72
C ASP A 103 -5.73 -3.39 -1.37
N TYR A 104 -5.76 -2.06 -1.35
CA TYR A 104 -5.57 -1.18 -0.19
C TYR A 104 -6.88 -0.51 0.25
N SER A 105 -8.05 -1.02 -0.15
CA SER A 105 -9.34 -0.53 0.36
C SER A 105 -9.37 -0.51 1.89
N LEU A 106 -10.00 0.51 2.45
CA LEU A 106 -10.31 0.57 3.86
C LEU A 106 -11.27 -0.56 4.22
N VAL A 107 -10.91 -1.35 5.21
CA VAL A 107 -11.79 -2.41 5.76
C VAL A 107 -12.74 -1.86 6.82
N VAL A 108 -12.35 -0.76 7.46
CA VAL A 108 -13.14 0.02 8.42
C VAL A 108 -12.81 1.52 8.29
N PRO A 109 -13.72 2.41 8.71
CA PRO A 109 -13.40 3.83 8.85
C PRO A 109 -12.15 4.08 9.70
N PRO A 110 -11.34 5.11 9.40
CA PRO A 110 -10.18 5.47 10.23
C PRO A 110 -10.58 5.73 11.68
N ALA A 111 -9.86 5.13 12.62
CA ALA A 111 -10.15 5.20 14.05
C ALA A 111 -9.17 6.15 14.75
N ALA A 112 -9.70 7.22 15.33
CA ALA A 112 -8.91 8.15 16.13
C ALA A 112 -8.92 7.73 17.61
N SER A 113 -7.72 7.65 18.21
CA SER A 113 -7.52 7.49 19.63
C SER A 113 -6.95 8.78 20.24
N ALA A 114 -6.65 8.78 21.54
CA ALA A 114 -5.99 9.91 22.19
C ALA A 114 -4.55 10.13 21.69
N GLN A 115 -3.93 9.12 21.06
CA GLN A 115 -2.49 9.11 20.74
C GLN A 115 -2.19 8.70 19.28
N SER A 116 -3.15 8.15 18.55
CA SER A 116 -2.96 7.64 17.19
C SER A 116 -4.19 7.87 16.31
N LEU A 117 -3.97 7.81 14.99
CA LEU A 117 -5.01 7.67 13.99
C LEU A 117 -4.73 6.41 13.19
N ASP A 118 -5.56 5.39 13.38
CA ASP A 118 -5.34 4.07 12.79
C ASP A 118 -6.13 3.94 11.48
N VAL A 119 -5.42 3.60 10.41
CA VAL A 119 -5.99 3.42 9.07
C VAL A 119 -5.81 1.96 8.66
N SER A 120 -6.90 1.18 8.75
CA SER A 120 -6.86 -0.25 8.45
C SER A 120 -7.14 -0.51 6.97
N LEU A 121 -6.12 -0.97 6.26
CA LEU A 121 -6.17 -1.32 4.84
C LEU A 121 -6.31 -2.83 4.67
N LYS A 122 -6.93 -3.27 3.56
CA LYS A 122 -7.11 -4.69 3.26
C LYS A 122 -5.80 -5.43 3.03
N GLY A 123 -4.86 -4.82 2.31
CA GLY A 123 -3.50 -5.35 2.11
C GLY A 123 -3.48 -6.74 1.46
N GLU A 124 -4.18 -6.91 0.34
CA GLU A 124 -4.39 -8.21 -0.31
C GLU A 124 -3.93 -8.18 -1.77
N PHE A 125 -3.05 -9.11 -2.16
CA PHE A 125 -2.75 -9.31 -3.57
C PHE A 125 -3.92 -10.01 -4.26
N PHE A 126 -4.26 -9.55 -5.46
CA PHE A 126 -5.25 -10.17 -6.34
C PHE A 126 -4.71 -10.34 -7.76
N SER A 127 -5.17 -11.39 -8.44
CA SER A 127 -4.86 -11.62 -9.85
C SER A 127 -5.65 -10.66 -10.75
N LEU A 128 -4.96 -10.06 -11.71
CA LEU A 128 -5.58 -9.20 -12.73
C LEU A 128 -6.41 -10.00 -13.75
N ALA A 129 -6.14 -11.30 -13.90
CA ALA A 129 -6.85 -12.18 -14.83
C ALA A 129 -8.16 -12.71 -14.21
N HIS A 130 -8.12 -13.13 -12.95
CA HIS A 130 -9.28 -13.64 -12.24
C HIS A 130 -9.18 -13.36 -10.74
N ARG A 131 -10.10 -12.53 -10.23
CA ARG A 131 -10.08 -12.11 -8.83
C ARG A 131 -10.74 -13.17 -7.94
N THR A 132 -9.94 -13.84 -7.12
CA THR A 132 -10.38 -14.83 -6.13
C THR A 132 -10.03 -14.37 -4.73
N ALA A 133 -10.86 -14.75 -3.75
CA ALA A 133 -10.55 -14.53 -2.34
C ALA A 133 -9.38 -15.43 -1.92
N ALA A 134 -8.55 -14.92 -1.01
CA ALA A 134 -7.50 -15.71 -0.41
C ALA A 134 -8.10 -16.90 0.39
N PRO A 135 -7.50 -18.10 0.34
CA PRO A 135 -8.01 -19.28 1.05
C PRO A 135 -7.68 -19.29 2.56
N PHE A 136 -7.22 -18.16 3.11
CA PHE A 136 -6.83 -17.99 4.51
C PHE A 136 -7.19 -16.58 4.97
N ALA A 137 -7.20 -16.34 6.29
CA ALA A 137 -7.57 -15.06 6.89
C ALA A 137 -6.33 -14.27 7.36
N PRO A 138 -6.41 -12.93 7.45
CA PRO A 138 -5.33 -12.13 8.01
C PRO A 138 -5.20 -12.36 9.53
N PRO A 139 -3.96 -12.38 10.07
CA PRO A 139 -3.76 -12.37 11.52
C PRO A 139 -4.07 -10.98 12.08
N VAL A 140 -4.37 -10.92 13.38
CA VAL A 140 -4.49 -9.64 14.10
C VAL A 140 -3.11 -8.99 14.17
N LEU A 141 -3.05 -7.72 13.76
CA LEU A 141 -1.87 -6.87 13.91
C LEU A 141 -2.09 -5.91 15.07
N ALA A 142 -1.18 -5.91 16.03
CA ALA A 142 -1.14 -4.94 17.11
C ALA A 142 0.16 -4.14 17.00
N PHE A 143 0.06 -2.81 17.02
CA PHE A 143 1.20 -1.91 16.99
C PHE A 143 1.38 -1.25 18.34
N PRO A 144 2.62 -1.16 18.86
CA PRO A 144 2.89 -0.26 19.97
C PRO A 144 2.71 1.18 19.50
N VAL A 145 2.10 2.01 20.35
CA VAL A 145 2.05 3.46 20.11
C VAL A 145 3.42 4.04 20.40
N ASP A 146 4.08 4.56 19.37
CA ASP A 146 5.42 5.16 19.47
C ASP A 146 5.42 6.57 18.86
N PRO A 147 5.61 7.64 19.64
CA PRO A 147 5.60 9.01 19.14
C PRO A 147 6.87 9.40 18.35
N ALA A 148 7.87 8.52 18.21
CA ALA A 148 9.14 8.85 17.56
C ALA A 148 9.03 9.14 16.05
N ARG A 149 7.97 8.67 15.38
CA ARG A 149 7.73 8.84 13.94
C ARG A 149 6.32 9.35 13.67
N MET A 150 6.15 10.03 12.54
CA MET A 150 4.84 10.56 12.11
C MET A 150 3.88 9.45 11.66
N VAL A 151 4.39 8.37 11.06
CA VAL A 151 3.60 7.27 10.49
C VAL A 151 4.34 5.96 10.69
N TYR A 152 3.59 4.90 10.99
CA TYR A 152 4.06 3.52 11.01
C TYR A 152 3.27 2.70 10.01
N PHE A 153 3.97 1.83 9.28
CA PHE A 153 3.35 0.90 8.36
C PHE A 153 3.41 -0.50 8.94
N GLY A 154 2.25 -1.14 8.95
CA GLY A 154 2.07 -2.51 9.38
C GLY A 154 1.78 -3.43 8.21
N ALA A 155 2.57 -4.48 8.04
CA ALA A 155 2.29 -5.54 7.08
C ALA A 155 2.22 -6.88 7.80
N SER A 156 1.10 -7.59 7.63
CA SER A 156 0.95 -8.95 8.12
C SER A 156 1.51 -9.95 7.12
N SER A 157 1.77 -11.17 7.60
CA SER A 157 2.10 -12.32 6.73
C SER A 157 1.05 -12.54 5.65
N TYR A 158 -0.21 -12.14 5.89
CA TYR A 158 -1.30 -12.18 4.91
C TYR A 158 -0.99 -11.48 3.60
N LEU A 159 -0.42 -10.27 3.65
CA LEU A 159 -0.05 -9.51 2.44
C LEU A 159 0.92 -10.32 1.56
N PHE A 160 1.94 -10.91 2.19
CA PHE A 160 2.96 -11.68 1.48
C PHE A 160 2.44 -13.05 1.01
N ASN A 161 1.63 -13.72 1.83
CA ASN A 161 1.05 -15.02 1.49
C ASN A 161 0.04 -14.92 0.34
N THR A 162 -0.74 -13.84 0.27
CA THR A 162 -1.63 -13.60 -0.87
C THR A 162 -0.83 -13.33 -2.15
N ALA A 163 0.32 -12.66 -2.06
CA ALA A 163 1.23 -12.51 -3.20
C ALA A 163 1.72 -13.89 -3.69
N GLY A 164 2.25 -14.71 -2.78
CA GLY A 164 2.71 -16.07 -3.08
C GLY A 164 1.62 -16.90 -3.75
N PHE A 165 0.39 -16.84 -3.24
CA PHE A 165 -0.76 -17.51 -3.80
C PHE A 165 -1.11 -17.04 -5.22
N VAL A 166 -1.15 -15.72 -5.46
CA VAL A 166 -1.48 -15.15 -6.77
C VAL A 166 -0.43 -15.53 -7.82
N TYR A 167 0.86 -15.36 -7.53
CA TYR A 167 1.92 -15.67 -8.48
C TYR A 167 2.07 -17.18 -8.74
N HIS A 168 1.86 -18.01 -7.72
CA HIS A 168 1.83 -19.47 -7.87
C HIS A 168 0.69 -19.90 -8.78
N THR A 169 -0.53 -19.44 -8.51
CA THR A 169 -1.74 -19.79 -9.28
C THR A 169 -1.64 -19.32 -10.72
N ALA A 170 -0.96 -18.20 -10.97
CA ALA A 170 -0.68 -17.70 -12.31
C ALA A 170 0.40 -18.48 -13.08
N GLY A 171 1.06 -19.46 -12.44
CA GLY A 171 2.20 -20.18 -13.04
C GLY A 171 3.44 -19.30 -13.25
N ALA A 172 3.49 -18.13 -12.63
CA ALA A 172 4.56 -17.16 -12.80
C ALA A 172 5.83 -17.52 -12.02
N LEU A 173 5.70 -18.37 -10.99
CA LEU A 173 6.82 -18.87 -10.18
C LEU A 173 7.47 -20.10 -10.84
N ARG A 174 7.99 -19.90 -12.06
CA ARG A 174 8.67 -20.91 -12.86
C ARG A 174 9.94 -20.32 -13.46
N PHE A 175 11.03 -21.08 -13.38
CA PHE A 175 12.34 -20.70 -13.87
C PHE A 175 12.97 -21.86 -14.64
N GLU A 176 13.71 -21.54 -15.70
CA GLU A 176 14.44 -22.53 -16.48
C GLU A 176 15.93 -22.27 -16.37
N ILE A 177 16.70 -23.30 -16.02
CA ILE A 177 18.16 -23.28 -16.00
C ILE A 177 18.66 -24.09 -17.19
N THR A 178 19.51 -23.46 -17.98
CA THR A 178 20.19 -24.08 -19.13
C THR A 178 21.70 -24.02 -18.91
N GLU A 179 22.45 -24.83 -19.67
CA GLU A 179 23.91 -24.82 -19.63
C GLU A 179 24.51 -23.42 -19.86
N ALA A 180 23.90 -22.61 -20.74
CA ALA A 180 24.38 -21.26 -21.03
C ALA A 180 24.35 -20.30 -19.82
N MET A 181 23.60 -20.64 -18.77
CA MET A 181 23.48 -19.86 -17.54
C MET A 181 24.52 -20.25 -16.49
N ILE A 182 25.25 -21.36 -16.70
CA ILE A 182 26.30 -21.82 -15.80
C ILE A 182 27.62 -21.16 -16.20
N PRO A 183 28.29 -20.41 -15.29
CA PRO A 183 29.57 -19.79 -15.60
C PRO A 183 30.63 -20.84 -15.88
N LYS A 184 31.43 -20.65 -16.94
CA LYS A 184 32.43 -21.63 -17.42
C LYS A 184 33.48 -22.06 -16.40
N GLN A 185 33.68 -21.27 -15.34
CA GLN A 185 34.60 -21.59 -14.24
C GLN A 185 34.06 -22.63 -13.26
N PHE A 186 32.76 -22.93 -13.28
CA PHE A 186 32.17 -23.97 -12.45
C PHE A 186 32.47 -25.34 -13.05
N GLN A 187 32.91 -26.27 -12.20
CA GLN A 187 33.17 -27.65 -12.62
C GLN A 187 31.89 -28.45 -12.88
N PHE A 188 30.75 -27.97 -12.37
CA PHE A 188 29.46 -28.62 -12.54
C PHE A 188 28.70 -28.02 -13.71
N HIS A 189 28.74 -28.71 -14.85
CA HIS A 189 27.99 -28.38 -16.04
C HIS A 189 26.68 -29.17 -16.11
N LEU A 190 25.66 -28.58 -16.70
CA LEU A 190 24.36 -29.17 -16.94
C LEU A 190 24.37 -29.98 -18.24
N ASN A 191 25.13 -31.08 -18.22
CA ASN A 191 25.19 -32.07 -19.30
C ASN A 191 25.22 -33.50 -18.74
N THR A 192 24.91 -34.47 -19.60
CA THR A 192 24.81 -35.89 -19.22
C THR A 192 26.14 -36.48 -18.77
N SER A 193 27.26 -36.02 -19.32
CA SER A 193 28.60 -36.51 -18.96
C SER A 193 28.95 -36.13 -17.52
N THR A 194 28.63 -34.91 -17.09
CA THR A 194 28.81 -34.45 -15.69
C THR A 194 27.85 -35.18 -14.76
N PHE A 195 26.57 -35.30 -15.16
CA PHE A 195 25.56 -36.01 -14.36
C PHE A 195 25.77 -37.53 -14.29
N SER A 196 26.62 -38.10 -15.16
CA SER A 196 26.96 -39.53 -15.16
C SER A 196 27.56 -40.01 -13.84
N ALA A 197 28.21 -39.10 -13.08
CA ALA A 197 28.72 -39.37 -11.75
C ALA A 197 27.62 -39.75 -10.74
N PHE A 198 26.39 -39.26 -10.95
CA PHE A 198 25.23 -39.53 -10.10
C PHE A 198 24.27 -40.53 -10.72
N ILE A 199 24.09 -40.47 -12.04
CA ILE A 199 23.16 -41.31 -12.80
C ILE A 199 23.89 -41.86 -14.04
N PRO A 200 24.65 -42.96 -13.92
CA PRO A 200 25.49 -43.46 -15.02
C PRO A 200 24.71 -43.84 -16.30
N GLN A 201 23.42 -44.15 -16.17
CA GLN A 201 22.57 -44.52 -17.31
C GLN A 201 22.24 -43.33 -18.23
N LEU A 202 22.35 -42.09 -17.74
CA LEU A 202 22.12 -40.89 -18.55
C LEU A 202 23.10 -40.83 -19.70
N GLU A 203 24.40 -40.98 -19.42
CA GLU A 203 25.45 -40.91 -20.45
C GLU A 203 25.41 -42.09 -21.42
N LYS A 204 25.03 -43.29 -20.94
CA LYS A 204 24.87 -44.45 -21.81
C LYS A 204 23.74 -44.26 -22.83
N LYS A 205 22.64 -43.63 -22.43
CA LYS A 205 21.45 -43.46 -23.28
C LYS A 205 21.49 -42.18 -24.11
N TYR A 206 22.10 -41.13 -23.57
CA TYR A 206 22.18 -39.79 -24.16
C TYR A 206 23.62 -39.26 -24.01
N PRO A 207 24.59 -39.75 -24.79
CA PRO A 207 26.00 -39.37 -24.61
C PRO A 207 26.25 -37.90 -24.95
N ASP A 208 27.00 -37.21 -24.07
CA ASP A 208 27.40 -35.80 -24.18
C ASP A 208 26.27 -34.86 -24.63
N ARG A 209 25.12 -34.94 -23.95
CA ARG A 209 23.96 -34.10 -24.23
C ARG A 209 23.78 -32.99 -23.21
N PRO A 210 23.38 -31.78 -23.64
CA PRO A 210 23.01 -30.74 -22.71
C PRO A 210 21.69 -31.10 -22.00
N MET A 211 21.59 -30.66 -20.75
CA MET A 211 20.42 -30.82 -19.92
C MET A 211 19.75 -29.46 -19.68
N LYS A 212 18.48 -29.50 -19.30
CA LYS A 212 17.69 -28.34 -18.86
C LYS A 212 17.02 -28.68 -17.54
N LEU A 213 17.04 -27.77 -16.58
CA LEU A 213 16.24 -27.89 -15.36
C LEU A 213 15.10 -26.88 -15.42
N THR A 214 13.89 -27.33 -15.16
CA THR A 214 12.74 -26.46 -14.92
C THR A 214 12.44 -26.51 -13.42
N ILE A 215 12.56 -25.36 -12.77
CA ILE A 215 12.21 -25.17 -11.37
C ILE A 215 10.87 -24.47 -11.32
N GLN A 216 9.92 -24.99 -10.54
CA GLN A 216 8.64 -24.34 -10.32
C GLN A 216 8.17 -24.58 -8.90
N THR A 217 7.31 -23.71 -8.37
CA THR A 217 6.66 -23.98 -7.09
C THR A 217 5.61 -25.07 -7.23
N ALA A 218 5.68 -26.11 -6.40
CA ALA A 218 4.68 -27.18 -6.33
C ALA A 218 3.40 -26.73 -5.62
N SER A 219 3.54 -25.81 -4.65
CA SER A 219 2.45 -25.13 -3.96
C SER A 219 2.78 -23.65 -3.75
N ALA A 220 1.78 -22.84 -3.42
CA ALA A 220 2.01 -21.44 -3.08
C ALA A 220 3.03 -21.34 -1.91
N PRO A 221 4.10 -20.54 -2.06
CA PRO A 221 5.08 -20.39 -0.98
C PRO A 221 4.44 -19.68 0.21
N PHE A 222 4.73 -20.16 1.41
CA PHE A 222 4.14 -19.63 2.64
C PHE A 222 5.20 -18.94 3.50
N LEU A 223 4.87 -17.73 3.95
CA LEU A 223 5.68 -16.86 4.77
C LEU A 223 5.10 -16.78 6.18
N THR A 224 5.96 -16.96 7.16
CA THR A 224 5.66 -16.81 8.59
C THR A 224 6.45 -15.64 9.16
N MET A 225 5.80 -14.86 10.04
CA MET A 225 6.40 -13.71 10.71
C MET A 225 6.32 -13.92 12.22
N ALA A 226 7.44 -13.74 12.89
CA ALA A 226 7.57 -13.71 14.34
C ALA A 226 8.44 -12.51 14.75
N PRO A 227 8.42 -12.07 16.01
CA PRO A 227 9.29 -10.99 16.47
C PRO A 227 10.76 -11.25 16.11
N GLY A 228 11.35 -10.37 15.31
CA GLY A 228 12.74 -10.49 14.85
C GLY A 228 13.02 -11.55 13.78
N ASN A 229 11.99 -12.26 13.27
CA ASN A 229 12.18 -13.32 12.28
C ASN A 229 11.11 -13.32 11.19
N VAL A 230 11.55 -13.49 9.94
CA VAL A 230 10.69 -13.72 8.78
C VAL A 230 11.21 -14.97 8.08
N SER A 231 10.37 -15.99 7.97
CA SER A 231 10.74 -17.28 7.36
C SER A 231 9.83 -17.59 6.18
N LEU A 232 10.42 -18.01 5.06
CA LEU A 232 9.74 -18.42 3.85
C LEU A 232 9.95 -19.93 3.65
N THR A 233 8.87 -20.66 3.38
CA THR A 233 8.88 -22.11 3.22
C THR A 233 8.41 -22.46 1.80
N PRO A 234 9.30 -22.37 0.78
CA PRO A 234 8.97 -22.77 -0.57
C PRO A 234 8.94 -24.30 -0.72
N VAL A 235 7.97 -24.80 -1.47
CA VAL A 235 7.94 -26.18 -1.95
C VAL A 235 8.16 -26.13 -3.45
N LEU A 236 9.27 -26.71 -3.92
CA LEU A 236 9.70 -26.62 -5.31
C LEU A 236 9.72 -27.99 -5.97
N ASP A 237 9.30 -28.01 -7.23
CA ASP A 237 9.51 -29.11 -8.16
C ASP A 237 10.66 -28.74 -9.11
N ILE A 238 11.69 -29.58 -9.15
CA ILE A 238 12.81 -29.47 -10.09
C ILE A 238 12.73 -30.63 -11.07
N GLN A 239 12.27 -30.33 -12.28
CA GLN A 239 12.18 -31.29 -13.37
C GLN A 239 13.43 -31.19 -14.25
N ALA A 240 14.16 -32.30 -14.37
CA ALA A 240 15.31 -32.40 -15.26
C ALA A 240 14.92 -32.98 -16.62
N PHE A 241 15.49 -32.39 -17.68
CA PHE A 241 15.33 -32.82 -19.05
C PHE A 241 16.69 -32.99 -19.73
N VAL A 242 16.78 -33.96 -20.65
CA VAL A 242 17.82 -33.99 -21.68
C VAL A 242 17.30 -33.33 -22.94
N VAL A 243 18.14 -32.52 -23.59
CA VAL A 243 17.82 -31.89 -24.88
C VAL A 243 18.33 -32.79 -26.02
N LEU A 244 17.42 -33.25 -26.87
CA LEU A 244 17.74 -34.08 -28.03
C LEU A 244 18.22 -33.24 -29.23
N PRO A 245 18.86 -33.86 -30.26
CA PRO A 245 19.31 -33.15 -31.47
C PRO A 245 18.23 -32.33 -32.18
N ASN A 246 16.99 -32.80 -32.14
CA ASN A 246 15.82 -32.13 -32.71
C ASN A 246 15.23 -31.06 -31.78
N SER A 247 15.95 -30.65 -30.73
CA SER A 247 15.51 -29.71 -29.68
C SER A 247 14.33 -30.17 -28.82
N SER A 248 13.88 -31.43 -28.96
CA SER A 248 12.85 -31.98 -28.08
C SER A 248 13.42 -32.32 -26.70
N LEU A 249 12.57 -32.25 -25.68
CA LEU A 249 12.95 -32.49 -24.29
C LEU A 249 12.48 -33.87 -23.84
N VAL A 250 13.40 -34.65 -23.27
CA VAL A 250 13.07 -35.92 -22.62
C VAL A 250 13.15 -35.74 -21.10
N SER A 251 12.03 -35.97 -20.42
CA SER A 251 11.96 -35.97 -18.95
C SER A 251 12.82 -37.11 -18.39
N ILE A 252 13.66 -36.80 -17.39
CA ILE A 252 14.56 -37.79 -16.77
C ILE A 252 14.14 -38.09 -15.34
N PHE A 253 14.08 -37.05 -14.50
CA PHE A 253 13.69 -37.19 -13.09
C PHE A 253 13.06 -35.90 -12.58
N LEU A 254 12.22 -36.04 -11.57
CA LEU A 254 11.58 -34.96 -10.83
C LEU A 254 12.08 -35.01 -9.38
N LEU A 255 12.54 -33.88 -8.86
CA LEU A 255 12.90 -33.74 -7.45
C LEU A 255 11.91 -32.79 -6.77
N GLY A 256 11.31 -33.25 -5.68
CA GLY A 256 10.61 -32.38 -4.74
C GLY A 256 11.59 -31.83 -3.71
N VAL A 257 11.68 -30.52 -3.60
CA VAL A 257 12.53 -29.82 -2.63
C VAL A 257 11.65 -29.06 -1.66
N VAL A 258 11.85 -29.33 -0.36
CA VAL A 258 11.16 -28.68 0.74
C VAL A 258 12.24 -28.10 1.65
N SER A 259 12.14 -26.82 2.02
CA SER A 259 13.06 -26.18 2.98
C SER A 259 12.37 -25.86 4.29
#